data_AF-A0A3D0PC57-F1
#
_entry.id   AF-A0A3D0PC57-F1
#
_cell.length_a   1.000
_cell.length_b   1.000
_cell.length_c   1.000
_cell.angle_alpha   90.00
_cell.angle_beta   90.00
_cell.angle_gamma   90.00
#
_symmetry.space_group_name_H-M   'P 1'
#
loop_
_entity.id
_entity.type
_entity.pdbx_description
1 polymer ?
#
loop_
_entity_poly.entity_id
_entity_poly.type
_entity_poly.pdbx_seq_one_letter_code
_entity_poly.pdbx_strand_id
1 'polypeptide(L)' 'PNVASQYGIRSIPTLMVFKGGQKVDTVVGAVPKTTLASTISKYL' A
#
# COMPACT_ATOMS: atom_id res chain seq x y z
N PRO A 1 -11.22 -13.49 -4.85
CA PRO A 1 -10.98 -13.19 -3.41
C PRO A 1 -9.56 -13.51 -2.91
N ASN A 2 -8.79 -14.39 -3.58
CA ASN A 2 -7.56 -14.95 -3.02
C ASN A 2 -6.45 -13.93 -2.72
N VAL A 3 -6.19 -12.97 -3.62
CA VAL A 3 -5.10 -11.99 -3.44
C VAL A 3 -5.36 -11.08 -2.24
N ALA A 4 -6.58 -10.55 -2.11
CA ALA A 4 -6.93 -9.70 -0.97
C ALA A 4 -6.80 -10.43 0.37
N SER A 5 -7.23 -11.70 0.45
CA SER A 5 -7.05 -12.53 1.64
C SER A 5 -5.58 -12.88 1.91
N GLN A 6 -4.80 -13.21 0.88
CA GLN A 6 -3.36 -13.48 0.97
C GLN A 6 -2.59 -12.29 1.55
N TYR A 7 -2.98 -11.07 1.18
CA TYR A 7 -2.38 -9.83 1.67
C TYR A 7 -3.08 -9.24 2.90
N GLY A 8 -4.10 -9.91 3.44
CA GLY A 8 -4.81 -9.46 4.65
C GLY A 8 -5.58 -8.15 4.51
N ILE A 9 -6.06 -7.82 3.31
CA ILE A 9 -6.85 -6.60 3.04
C ILE A 9 -8.21 -6.74 3.72
N ARG A 10 -8.44 -5.94 4.76
CA ARG A 10 -9.65 -5.94 5.58
C ARG A 10 -10.49 -4.66 5.47
N SER A 11 -9.96 -3.63 4.83
CA SER A 11 -10.61 -2.32 4.69
C SER A 11 -10.27 -1.68 3.35
N ILE A 12 -11.14 -0.79 2.86
CA ILE A 12 -10.96 -0.08 1.59
C ILE A 12 -10.97 1.45 1.80
N PRO A 13 -10.23 2.22 0.99
CA PRO A 13 -9.20 1.77 0.06
C PRO A 13 -7.94 1.27 0.80
N THR A 14 -7.26 0.25 0.27
CA THR A 14 -5.92 -0.17 0.73
C THR A 14 -4.97 -0.17 -0.46
N LEU A 15 -3.86 0.53 -0.33
CA LEU A 15 -2.79 0.64 -1.31
C LEU A 15 -1.56 -0.10 -0.76
N MET A 16 -0.86 -0.85 -1.61
CA MET A 16 0.37 -1.54 -1.23
C MET A 16 1.51 -1.13 -2.16
N VAL A 17 2.69 -0.94 -1.58
CA VAL A 17 3.90 -0.60 -2.32
C VAL A 17 4.77 -1.85 -2.42
N PHE A 18 5.19 -2.18 -3.63
CA PHE A 18 6.08 -3.30 -3.91
C PHE A 18 7.36 -2.81 -4.56
N LYS A 19 8.53 -3.28 -4.09
CA LYS A 19 9.84 -3.04 -4.69
C LYS A 19 10.57 -4.38 -4.84
N GLY A 20 11.04 -4.68 -6.05
CA GLY A 20 11.72 -5.96 -6.31
C GLY A 20 10.86 -7.21 -6.05
N GLY A 21 9.53 -7.12 -6.23
CA GLY A 21 8.61 -8.22 -5.96
C GLY A 21 8.27 -8.43 -4.47
N GLN A 22 8.83 -7.64 -3.56
CA GLN A 22 8.53 -7.69 -2.13
C GLN A 22 7.64 -6.51 -1.72
N LYS A 23 6.66 -6.77 -0.83
CA LYS A 23 5.82 -5.73 -0.23
C LYS A 23 6.65 -4.93 0.76
N VAL A 24 6.84 -3.64 0.49
CA VAL A 24 7.65 -2.73 1.31
C VAL A 24 6.82 -1.78 2.16
N ASP A 25 5.57 -1.49 1.76
CA ASP A 25 4.66 -0.64 2.54
C ASP A 25 3.18 -0.92 2.26
N THR A 26 2.30 -0.43 3.12
CA THR A 26 0.84 -0.52 2.99
C THR A 26 0.16 0.71 3.58
N VAL A 27 -0.70 1.34 2.79
CA VAL A 27 -1.52 2.48 3.19
C VAL A 27 -2.98 2.05 3.24
N VAL A 28 -3.59 2.12 4.41
CA VAL A 28 -5.00 1.76 4.61
C VAL A 28 -5.82 3.02 4.88
N GLY A 29 -6.94 3.14 4.18
CA GLY A 29 -7.84 4.29 4.26
C GLY A 29 -7.49 5.41 3.27
N ALA A 30 -8.36 6.41 3.23
CA ALA A 30 -8.13 7.60 2.42
C ALA A 30 -7.11 8.51 3.11
N VAL A 31 -5.94 8.70 2.48
CA VAL A 31 -4.90 9.62 2.96
C VAL A 31 -4.67 10.76 1.97
N PRO A 32 -4.17 11.92 2.42
CA PRO A 32 -3.84 13.03 1.54
C PRO A 32 -2.76 12.67 0.50
N LYS A 33 -2.79 13.37 -0.64
CA LYS A 33 -1.79 13.22 -1.71
C LYS A 33 -0.35 13.41 -1.23
N THR A 34 -0.13 14.34 -0.31
CA THR A 34 1.20 14.63 0.26
C THR A 34 1.78 13.43 1.00
N THR A 35 0.96 12.75 1.80
CA THR A 35 1.34 11.52 2.52
C THR A 35 1.67 10.40 1.53
N LEU A 36 0.83 10.20 0.52
CA LEU A 36 1.07 9.21 -0.55
C LEU A 36 2.37 9.47 -1.31
N ALA A 37 2.61 10.72 -1.71
CA ALA A 37 3.82 11.10 -2.41
C ALA A 37 5.07 10.86 -1.54
N SER A 38 5.02 11.23 -0.26
CA SER A 38 6.11 10.96 0.69
C SER A 38 6.38 9.47 0.85
N THR A 39 5.33 8.65 0.99
CA THR A 39 5.46 7.19 1.06
C THR A 39 6.15 6.63 -0.17
N ILE A 40 5.75 7.04 -1.38
CA ILE A 40 6.39 6.57 -2.62
C ILE A 40 7.85 7.03 -2.69
N SER A 41 8.14 8.29 -2.35
CA SER A 41 9.49 8.84 -2.38
C SER A 41 10.47 8.15 -1.43
N LYS A 42 10.00 7.52 -0.34
CA LYS A 42 10.86 6.71 0.54
C LYS A 42 11.40 5.45 -0.13
N TYR A 43 10.73 4.97 -1.18
CA TYR A 43 11.06 3.71 -1.84
C TYR A 43 11.49 3.88 -3.31
N LEU A 44 11.61 5.10 -3.82
CA LEU A 44 12.35 5.38 -5.06
C LEU A 44 13.84 5.15 -4.79
#